data_AF-A0A0F9FDB5-F1
#
_entry.id   AF-A0A0F9FDB5-F1
#
_cell.length_a   1.000
_cell.length_b   1.000
_cell.length_c   1.000
_cell.angle_alpha   90.00
_cell.angle_beta   90.00
_cell.angle_gamma   90.00
#
_symmetry.space_group_name_H-M   'P 1'
#
loop_
_entity.id
_entity.type
_entity.pdbx_description
1 polymer ?
#
loop_
_entity_poly.entity_id
_entity_poly.type
_entity_poly.pdbx_seq_one_letter_code
_entity_poly.pdbx_strand_id
1 'polypeptide(L)'
;MRTRHLLRKVKSTRLPREFIYFDCETTPEAVTLTETRLRFRLAVAVHYVYRAAPKKHTETWQNFTDTLDIWKWIDARTHERSALYVVAHNAEFDFRVSKGFTNLCSLGWEIKRFFLDGNKFTVWWQKGRKSIIILDSLQLLPVALAALGQMLGLPKSQMPAFDEPDDVWFPYCRRDVEVLAKAMHTYREFVRENDLGGMAKTGAGQAFRAFRHRFMREDIEIHDNESALKLERDAYYGGRTECFHIGRLLHGEYYSFDVRSMYSSVMRGGRYPVQLIAYTEATPLKRLAMLTKRYHIIADVDIVTDEPVYPMRYNKRLCFPVGEFRTSLQGVELQHALTNRRVKRCHRSAIYFKVDLFTPYVDVLYALRIGYIKAGNEPFKYMVRLLLNGLYGKFGQRGFEYEEIGECD
;
A
#
# COMPACT_ATOMS: atom_id res chain seq x y z
N MET A 1 -24.06 2.15 5.31
CA MET A 1 -23.91 3.58 5.70
C MET A 1 -22.75 3.71 6.68
N ARG A 2 -21.88 4.73 6.54
CA ARG A 2 -20.75 4.99 7.45
C ARG A 2 -21.29 5.59 8.75
N THR A 3 -20.77 5.16 9.90
CA THR A 3 -21.19 5.68 11.22
C THR A 3 -20.09 6.54 11.83
N ARG A 4 -20.44 7.66 12.47
CA ARG A 4 -19.50 8.48 13.24
C ARG A 4 -18.79 7.68 14.33
N HIS A 5 -17.46 7.72 14.36
CA HIS A 5 -16.66 7.07 15.40
C HIS A 5 -15.24 7.66 15.48
N LEU A 6 -14.49 7.31 16.52
CA LEU A 6 -13.06 7.62 16.60
C LEU A 6 -12.22 6.53 15.91
N LEU A 7 -11.20 6.95 15.16
CA LEU A 7 -10.22 6.06 14.57
C LEU A 7 -9.51 5.29 15.70
N ARG A 8 -9.65 3.96 15.68
CA ARG A 8 -9.16 3.13 16.80
C ARG A 8 -7.64 3.05 16.84
N LYS A 9 -7.03 3.25 18.01
CA LYS A 9 -5.62 2.89 18.26
C LYS A 9 -5.41 1.39 18.07
N VAL A 10 -4.22 1.00 17.60
CA VAL A 10 -3.83 -0.41 17.47
C VAL A 10 -2.91 -0.77 18.64
N LYS A 11 -3.36 -1.66 19.53
CA LYS A 11 -2.52 -2.15 20.65
C LYS A 11 -1.73 -3.41 20.31
N SER A 12 -2.14 -4.13 19.26
CA SER A 12 -1.54 -5.43 18.92
C SER A 12 -0.22 -5.28 18.17
N THR A 13 0.81 -5.90 18.74
CA THR A 13 2.14 -6.09 18.15
C THR A 13 2.33 -7.50 17.60
N ARG A 14 1.25 -8.32 17.57
CA ARG A 14 1.35 -9.73 17.18
C ARG A 14 1.80 -9.89 15.74
N LEU A 15 2.94 -10.53 15.56
CA LEU A 15 3.42 -11.00 14.27
C LEU A 15 2.85 -12.39 13.96
N PRO A 16 2.53 -12.70 12.70
CA PRO A 16 2.20 -14.07 12.33
C PRO A 16 3.35 -15.01 12.67
N ARG A 17 3.03 -16.25 13.05
CA ARG A 17 4.02 -17.21 13.56
C ARG A 17 4.27 -18.37 12.62
N GLU A 18 3.41 -18.59 11.65
CA GLU A 18 3.41 -19.79 10.83
C GLU A 18 3.29 -19.37 9.37
N PHE A 19 4.30 -19.75 8.59
CA PHE A 19 4.45 -19.38 7.20
C PHE A 19 4.80 -20.61 6.37
N ILE A 20 4.28 -20.67 5.15
CA ILE A 20 4.84 -21.48 4.09
C ILE A 20 5.37 -20.51 3.05
N TYR A 21 6.67 -20.59 2.76
CA TYR A 21 7.27 -19.89 1.62
C TYR A 21 7.44 -20.91 0.50
N PHE A 22 7.03 -20.57 -0.71
CA PHE A 22 7.14 -21.46 -1.85
C PHE A 22 7.40 -20.69 -3.13
N ASP A 23 7.94 -21.41 -4.11
CA ASP A 23 8.24 -20.94 -5.44
C ASP A 23 7.97 -22.08 -6.43
N CYS A 24 7.55 -21.75 -7.65
CA CYS A 24 7.19 -22.70 -8.70
C CYS A 24 8.02 -22.46 -9.96
N GLU A 25 8.57 -23.53 -10.50
CA GLU A 25 9.23 -23.52 -11.80
C GLU A 25 8.28 -23.98 -12.90
N THR A 26 8.52 -23.48 -14.11
CA THR A 26 7.70 -23.79 -15.27
C THR A 26 8.52 -24.19 -16.48
N THR A 27 7.93 -25.06 -17.30
CA THR A 27 8.44 -25.37 -18.63
C THR A 27 7.61 -24.60 -19.66
N PRO A 28 8.23 -23.76 -20.50
CA PRO A 28 7.52 -23.05 -21.55
C PRO A 28 7.12 -24.01 -22.69
N GLU A 29 5.90 -23.86 -23.17
CA GLU A 29 5.34 -24.57 -24.32
C GLU A 29 4.83 -23.53 -25.32
N ALA A 30 5.41 -23.48 -26.51
CA ALA A 30 4.90 -22.63 -27.58
C ALA A 30 3.53 -23.15 -28.04
N VAL A 31 2.48 -22.34 -27.85
CA VAL A 31 1.12 -22.65 -28.32
C VAL A 31 0.91 -22.09 -29.71
N THR A 32 1.40 -20.87 -29.95
CA THR A 32 1.42 -20.20 -31.25
C THR A 32 2.74 -19.45 -31.43
N LEU A 33 2.93 -18.76 -32.56
CA LEU A 33 4.10 -17.89 -32.77
C LEU A 33 4.19 -16.72 -31.77
N THR A 34 3.08 -16.36 -31.11
CA THR A 34 3.01 -15.22 -30.19
C THR A 34 2.54 -15.60 -28.79
N GLU A 35 2.18 -16.86 -28.56
CA GLU A 35 1.64 -17.34 -27.29
C GLU A 35 2.48 -18.49 -26.74
N THR A 36 2.98 -18.31 -25.52
CA THR A 36 3.68 -19.33 -24.75
C THR A 36 2.86 -19.69 -23.52
N ARG A 37 2.52 -20.97 -23.37
CA ARG A 37 1.92 -21.51 -22.17
C ARG A 37 3.02 -21.95 -21.21
N LEU A 38 2.89 -21.57 -19.94
CA LEU A 38 3.81 -22.00 -18.89
C LEU A 38 3.17 -23.17 -18.14
N ARG A 39 3.76 -24.36 -18.28
CA ARG A 39 3.31 -25.56 -17.56
C ARG A 39 4.07 -25.68 -16.25
N PHE A 40 3.36 -26.00 -15.16
CA PHE A 40 3.99 -26.37 -13.91
C PHE A 40 5.01 -27.49 -14.11
N ARG A 41 6.25 -27.28 -13.64
CA ARG A 41 7.32 -28.26 -13.67
C ARG A 41 7.53 -28.86 -12.30
N LEU A 42 7.90 -28.02 -11.33
CA LEU A 42 8.16 -28.41 -9.95
C LEU A 42 7.97 -27.23 -9.00
N ALA A 43 7.91 -27.51 -7.70
CA ALA A 43 7.92 -26.51 -6.66
C ALA A 43 8.77 -26.94 -5.47
N VAL A 44 9.30 -25.95 -4.76
CA VAL A 44 9.90 -26.13 -3.45
C VAL A 44 9.12 -25.30 -2.44
N ALA A 45 8.88 -25.86 -1.25
CA ALA A 45 8.29 -25.12 -0.16
C ALA A 45 9.00 -25.38 1.16
N VAL A 46 9.01 -24.36 2.03
CA VAL A 46 9.43 -24.49 3.43
C VAL A 46 8.32 -24.02 4.36
N HIS A 47 7.94 -24.89 5.29
CA HIS A 47 7.06 -24.55 6.40
C HIS A 47 7.91 -24.03 7.56
N TYR A 48 7.75 -22.74 7.88
CA TYR A 48 8.50 -22.02 8.88
C TYR A 48 7.61 -21.65 10.08
N VAL A 49 7.97 -22.15 11.27
CA VAL A 49 7.27 -21.83 12.52
C VAL A 49 8.17 -20.99 13.43
N TYR A 50 7.81 -19.71 13.57
CA TYR A 50 8.44 -18.79 14.52
C TYR A 50 8.01 -19.09 15.95
N ARG A 51 9.00 -19.34 16.80
CA ARG A 51 8.84 -19.62 18.23
C ARG A 51 9.50 -18.54 19.07
N ALA A 52 8.89 -18.23 20.21
CA ALA A 52 9.49 -17.31 21.17
C ALA A 52 10.69 -17.98 21.84
N ALA A 53 11.73 -17.19 22.12
CA ALA A 53 12.89 -17.65 22.88
C ALA A 53 12.43 -18.29 24.22
N PRO A 54 13.08 -19.37 24.68
CA PRO A 54 14.31 -19.98 24.14
C PRO A 54 14.07 -21.02 23.02
N LYS A 55 12.82 -21.28 22.62
CA LYS A 55 12.53 -22.31 21.61
C LYS A 55 13.05 -21.88 20.24
N LYS A 56 13.82 -22.75 19.59
CA LYS A 56 14.29 -22.53 18.22
C LYS A 56 13.13 -22.54 17.22
N HIS A 57 13.26 -21.77 16.15
CA HIS A 57 12.37 -21.85 15.01
C HIS A 57 12.46 -23.24 14.38
N THR A 58 11.39 -23.69 13.73
CA THR A 58 11.37 -25.00 13.06
C THR A 58 11.06 -24.83 11.59
N GLU A 59 11.78 -25.57 10.75
CA GLU A 59 11.67 -25.57 9.30
C GLU A 59 11.35 -26.99 8.82
N THR A 60 10.48 -27.11 7.83
CA THR A 60 10.22 -28.39 7.15
C THR A 60 10.17 -28.12 5.66
N TRP A 61 11.16 -28.65 4.95
CA TRP A 61 11.33 -28.50 3.51
C TRP A 61 10.66 -29.64 2.75
N GLN A 62 10.06 -29.33 1.61
CA GLN A 62 9.44 -30.33 0.73
C GLN A 62 9.58 -29.91 -0.73
N ASN A 63 9.90 -30.88 -1.58
CA ASN A 63 9.92 -30.77 -3.04
C ASN A 63 8.63 -31.39 -3.59
N PHE A 64 8.12 -30.85 -4.70
CA PHE A 64 6.90 -31.29 -5.34
C PHE A 64 7.05 -31.31 -6.86
N THR A 65 6.46 -32.34 -7.49
CA THR A 65 6.27 -32.46 -8.95
C THR A 65 4.79 -32.55 -9.33
N ASP A 66 3.89 -32.56 -8.35
CA ASP A 66 2.45 -32.51 -8.53
C ASP A 66 1.83 -31.32 -7.80
N THR A 67 0.90 -30.64 -8.46
CA THR A 67 0.26 -29.45 -7.92
C THR A 67 -0.66 -29.75 -6.74
N LEU A 68 -1.42 -30.85 -6.76
CA LEU A 68 -2.36 -31.19 -5.68
C LEU A 68 -1.61 -31.59 -4.40
N ASP A 69 -0.46 -32.24 -4.53
CA ASP A 69 0.39 -32.61 -3.40
C ASP A 69 0.92 -31.39 -2.63
N ILE A 70 1.23 -30.28 -3.31
CA ILE A 70 1.57 -28.99 -2.65
C ILE A 70 0.44 -28.58 -1.72
N TRP A 71 -0.79 -28.55 -2.22
CA TRP A 71 -1.94 -28.03 -1.47
C TRP A 71 -2.44 -28.98 -0.39
N LYS A 72 -2.34 -30.30 -0.59
CA LYS A 72 -2.54 -31.28 0.49
C LYS A 72 -1.52 -31.09 1.61
N TRP A 73 -0.27 -30.85 1.26
CA TRP A 73 0.80 -30.61 2.24
C TRP A 73 0.61 -29.31 3.02
N ILE A 74 0.15 -28.24 2.36
CA ILE A 74 -0.26 -26.98 2.99
C ILE A 74 -1.47 -27.21 3.90
N ASP A 75 -2.53 -27.87 3.42
CA ASP A 75 -3.75 -28.14 4.18
C ASP A 75 -3.47 -28.90 5.48
N ALA A 76 -2.61 -29.92 5.43
CA ALA A 76 -2.22 -30.72 6.59
C ALA A 76 -1.52 -29.90 7.70
N ARG A 77 -0.97 -28.73 7.37
CA ARG A 77 -0.30 -27.80 8.31
C ARG A 77 -1.20 -26.68 8.80
N THR A 78 -2.47 -26.69 8.43
CA THR A 78 -3.43 -25.69 8.90
C THR A 78 -4.06 -26.09 10.22
N HIS A 79 -4.08 -25.14 11.15
CA HIS A 79 -4.63 -25.32 12.50
C HIS A 79 -5.71 -24.28 12.79
N GLU A 80 -6.56 -24.56 13.78
CA GLU A 80 -7.54 -23.57 14.23
C GLU A 80 -6.87 -22.42 15.00
N ARG A 81 -7.54 -21.26 15.08
CA ARG A 81 -7.16 -20.08 15.90
C ARG A 81 -5.90 -19.34 15.44
N SER A 82 -5.20 -19.80 14.41
CA SER A 82 -4.16 -19.05 13.72
C SER A 82 -4.28 -19.20 12.21
N ALA A 83 -4.05 -18.09 11.49
CA ALA A 83 -3.93 -18.14 10.05
C ALA A 83 -2.55 -18.62 9.63
N LEU A 84 -2.52 -19.57 8.69
CA LEU A 84 -1.32 -19.96 7.97
C LEU A 84 -1.07 -18.97 6.83
N TYR A 85 0.12 -18.36 6.78
CA TYR A 85 0.48 -17.45 5.70
C TYR A 85 1.24 -18.23 4.64
N VAL A 86 0.69 -18.32 3.43
CA VAL A 86 1.37 -18.93 2.28
C VAL A 86 1.87 -17.78 1.42
N VAL A 87 3.18 -17.69 1.23
CA VAL A 87 3.86 -16.53 0.66
C VAL A 87 4.71 -16.96 -0.52
N ALA A 88 4.57 -16.24 -1.62
CA ALA A 88 5.47 -16.31 -2.78
C ALA A 88 5.90 -14.88 -3.17
N HIS A 89 6.87 -14.77 -4.09
CA HIS A 89 7.33 -13.49 -4.61
C HIS A 89 6.77 -13.29 -6.02
N ASN A 90 5.81 -12.37 -6.18
CA ASN A 90 4.86 -12.37 -7.30
C ASN A 90 3.82 -13.50 -7.19
N ALA A 91 3.24 -13.65 -5.99
CA ALA A 91 2.45 -14.83 -5.62
C ALA A 91 1.23 -15.12 -6.51
N GLU A 92 0.73 -14.17 -7.30
CA GLU A 92 -0.32 -14.46 -8.29
C GLU A 92 0.15 -15.53 -9.27
N PHE A 93 1.39 -15.43 -9.74
CA PHE A 93 1.98 -16.36 -10.70
C PHE A 93 2.06 -17.77 -10.13
N ASP A 94 2.76 -17.94 -9.00
CA ASP A 94 2.93 -19.25 -8.35
C ASP A 94 1.60 -19.86 -7.94
N PHE A 95 0.67 -19.05 -7.43
CA PHE A 95 -0.65 -19.51 -7.03
C PHE A 95 -1.48 -20.02 -8.22
N ARG A 96 -1.38 -19.37 -9.38
CA ARG A 96 -2.08 -19.82 -10.61
C ARG A 96 -1.43 -21.07 -11.20
N VAL A 97 -0.11 -21.06 -11.34
CA VAL A 97 0.67 -22.16 -11.93
C VAL A 97 0.55 -23.45 -11.10
N SER A 98 0.57 -23.34 -9.77
CA SER A 98 0.31 -24.46 -8.86
C SER A 98 -1.17 -24.84 -8.72
N LYS A 99 -2.06 -24.28 -9.56
CA LYS A 99 -3.51 -24.51 -9.54
C LYS A 99 -4.15 -24.30 -8.16
N GLY A 100 -3.69 -23.30 -7.42
CA GLY A 100 -4.10 -23.05 -6.03
C GLY A 100 -5.59 -22.80 -5.86
N PHE A 101 -6.24 -22.12 -6.80
CA PHE A 101 -7.70 -21.96 -6.79
C PHE A 101 -8.42 -23.31 -6.85
N THR A 102 -8.15 -24.10 -7.89
CA THR A 102 -8.78 -25.41 -8.11
C THR A 102 -8.51 -26.36 -6.95
N ASN A 103 -7.25 -26.46 -6.53
CA ASN A 103 -6.85 -27.42 -5.50
C ASN A 103 -7.42 -27.06 -4.13
N LEU A 104 -7.42 -25.78 -3.72
CA LEU A 104 -8.03 -25.39 -2.45
C LEU A 104 -9.55 -25.59 -2.43
N CYS A 105 -10.26 -25.24 -3.53
CA CYS A 105 -11.69 -25.55 -3.66
C CYS A 105 -11.95 -27.05 -3.53
N SER A 106 -11.18 -27.90 -4.21
CA SER A 106 -11.32 -29.37 -4.13
C SER A 106 -11.05 -29.93 -2.72
N LEU A 107 -10.29 -29.21 -1.89
CA LEU A 107 -10.00 -29.56 -0.49
C LEU A 107 -11.00 -28.94 0.50
N GLY A 108 -12.10 -28.36 -0.01
CA GLY A 108 -13.20 -27.78 0.79
C GLY A 108 -12.90 -26.40 1.38
N TRP A 109 -11.99 -25.63 0.77
CA TRP A 109 -11.74 -24.25 1.16
C TRP A 109 -12.59 -23.27 0.36
N GLU A 110 -13.07 -22.23 1.03
CA GLU A 110 -13.84 -21.15 0.43
C GLU A 110 -13.07 -19.83 0.46
N ILE A 111 -13.15 -19.05 -0.61
CA ILE A 111 -12.63 -17.68 -0.63
C ILE A 111 -13.54 -16.79 0.20
N LYS A 112 -12.98 -16.14 1.23
CA LYS A 112 -13.69 -15.13 2.03
C LYS A 112 -13.36 -13.71 1.64
N ARG A 113 -12.15 -13.48 1.12
CA ARG A 113 -11.73 -12.18 0.57
C ARG A 113 -10.73 -12.39 -0.54
N PHE A 114 -10.87 -11.62 -1.61
CA PHE A 114 -9.96 -11.63 -2.73
C PHE A 114 -9.60 -10.20 -3.11
N PHE A 115 -8.30 -9.92 -3.18
CA PHE A 115 -7.78 -8.64 -3.63
C PHE A 115 -6.83 -8.88 -4.80
N LEU A 116 -7.22 -8.35 -5.95
CA LEU A 116 -6.43 -8.26 -7.17
C LEU A 116 -6.55 -6.81 -7.69
N ASP A 117 -5.45 -6.05 -7.59
CA ASP A 117 -5.41 -4.63 -8.02
C ASP A 117 -3.99 -4.25 -8.44
N GLY A 118 -3.75 -4.25 -9.76
CA GLY A 118 -2.41 -4.10 -10.33
C GLY A 118 -1.48 -5.18 -9.77
N ASN A 119 -0.36 -4.78 -9.17
CA ASN A 119 0.65 -5.70 -8.61
C ASN A 119 0.34 -6.12 -7.16
N LYS A 120 -0.94 -6.15 -6.76
CA LYS A 120 -1.37 -6.57 -5.43
C LYS A 120 -2.21 -7.81 -5.54
N PHE A 121 -1.75 -8.88 -4.92
CA PHE A 121 -2.43 -10.16 -4.87
C PHE A 121 -2.50 -10.65 -3.42
N THR A 122 -3.71 -10.82 -2.89
CA THR A 122 -3.94 -11.49 -1.60
C THR A 122 -5.28 -12.20 -1.58
N VAL A 123 -5.29 -13.46 -1.14
CA VAL A 123 -6.50 -14.28 -1.05
C VAL A 123 -6.64 -14.82 0.36
N TRP A 124 -7.81 -14.64 0.96
CA TRP A 124 -8.19 -15.23 2.24
C TRP A 124 -9.08 -16.43 1.99
N TRP A 125 -8.61 -17.59 2.42
CA TRP A 125 -9.34 -18.85 2.36
C TRP A 125 -9.77 -19.28 3.75
N GLN A 126 -10.95 -19.87 3.85
CA GLN A 126 -11.53 -20.39 5.09
C GLN A 126 -12.02 -21.82 4.90
N LYS A 127 -11.73 -22.69 5.86
CA LYS A 127 -12.32 -24.03 5.99
C LYS A 127 -12.70 -24.26 7.45
N GLY A 128 -14.00 -24.21 7.76
CA GLY A 128 -14.48 -24.24 9.14
C GLY A 128 -13.88 -23.09 9.98
N ARG A 129 -13.06 -23.40 10.99
CA ARG A 129 -12.32 -22.43 11.82
C ARG A 129 -10.86 -22.22 11.43
N LYS A 130 -10.40 -22.89 10.36
CA LYS A 130 -9.04 -22.77 9.83
C LYS A 130 -9.02 -21.69 8.74
N SER A 131 -7.90 -20.98 8.65
CA SER A 131 -7.72 -19.91 7.66
C SER A 131 -6.35 -19.98 7.00
N ILE A 132 -6.31 -19.82 5.68
CA ILE A 132 -5.09 -19.62 4.90
C ILE A 132 -5.12 -18.20 4.33
N ILE A 133 -3.97 -17.53 4.35
CA ILE A 133 -3.78 -16.24 3.68
C ILE A 133 -2.69 -16.42 2.64
N ILE A 134 -3.06 -16.38 1.37
CA ILE A 134 -2.11 -16.29 0.26
C ILE A 134 -1.68 -14.84 0.18
N LEU A 135 -0.38 -14.57 0.32
CA LEU A 135 0.17 -13.23 0.40
C LEU A 135 1.33 -13.06 -0.58
N ASP A 136 1.23 -12.08 -1.47
CA ASP A 136 2.37 -11.65 -2.26
C ASP A 136 3.34 -10.81 -1.42
N SER A 137 4.59 -11.28 -1.33
CA SER A 137 5.67 -10.57 -0.63
C SER A 137 5.99 -9.21 -1.27
N LEU A 138 5.77 -9.02 -2.57
CA LEU A 138 5.99 -7.73 -3.25
C LEU A 138 5.15 -6.60 -2.66
N GLN A 139 4.01 -6.92 -2.05
CA GLN A 139 3.17 -5.91 -1.41
C GLN A 139 3.80 -5.31 -0.15
N LEU A 140 4.77 -6.00 0.45
CA LEU A 140 5.51 -5.57 1.64
C LEU A 140 6.95 -5.19 1.30
N LEU A 141 7.56 -5.95 0.37
CA LEU A 141 8.92 -5.83 -0.12
C LEU A 141 8.91 -5.70 -1.66
N PRO A 142 8.55 -4.52 -2.22
CA PRO A 142 8.45 -4.31 -3.67
C PRO A 142 9.84 -4.11 -4.31
N VAL A 143 10.69 -5.10 -4.15
CA VAL A 143 12.05 -5.16 -4.65
C VAL A 143 12.25 -6.56 -5.23
N ALA A 144 12.90 -6.67 -6.38
CA ALA A 144 13.16 -7.97 -7.00
C ALA A 144 13.89 -8.91 -6.05
N LEU A 145 13.50 -10.19 -6.05
CA LEU A 145 14.08 -11.22 -5.20
C LEU A 145 15.61 -11.30 -5.31
N ALA A 146 16.17 -11.12 -6.51
CA ALA A 146 17.63 -11.08 -6.73
C ALA A 146 18.32 -9.96 -5.93
N ALA A 147 17.74 -8.76 -5.89
CA ALA A 147 18.29 -7.63 -5.15
C ALA A 147 18.15 -7.83 -3.63
N LEU A 148 17.06 -8.47 -3.18
CA LEU A 148 16.93 -8.90 -1.78
C LEU A 148 17.98 -9.95 -1.41
N GLY A 149 18.21 -10.94 -2.27
CA GLY A 149 19.23 -11.97 -2.08
C GLY A 149 20.64 -11.38 -1.94
N GLN A 150 21.04 -10.51 -2.87
CA GLN A 150 22.32 -9.79 -2.79
C GLN A 150 22.48 -9.04 -1.46
N MET A 151 21.47 -8.26 -1.05
CA MET A 151 21.49 -7.49 0.19
C MET A 151 21.58 -8.39 1.44
N LEU A 152 20.94 -9.55 1.41
CA LEU A 152 20.93 -10.50 2.52
C LEU A 152 22.19 -11.39 2.55
N GLY A 153 23.16 -11.19 1.65
CA GLY A 153 24.32 -12.06 1.50
C GLY A 153 23.94 -13.49 1.08
N LEU A 154 22.82 -13.62 0.37
CA LEU A 154 22.27 -14.88 -0.14
C LEU A 154 21.83 -14.68 -1.60
N PRO A 155 22.77 -14.47 -2.54
CA PRO A 155 22.42 -14.21 -3.93
C PRO A 155 21.67 -15.39 -4.55
N LYS A 156 20.78 -15.06 -5.50
CA LYS A 156 20.11 -16.05 -6.35
C LYS A 156 21.14 -16.81 -7.19
N SER A 157 20.83 -18.07 -7.46
CA SER A 157 21.58 -18.89 -8.41
C SER A 157 21.32 -18.42 -9.85
N GLN A 158 22.21 -18.77 -10.77
CA GLN A 158 21.94 -18.63 -12.21
C GLN A 158 20.81 -19.58 -12.61
N MET A 159 19.87 -19.09 -13.42
CA MET A 159 18.77 -19.92 -13.92
C MET A 159 19.31 -21.03 -14.83
N PRO A 160 18.95 -22.30 -14.60
CA PRO A 160 19.35 -23.40 -15.47
C PRO A 160 18.74 -23.26 -16.87
N ALA A 161 19.30 -23.96 -17.86
CA ALA A 161 18.65 -24.11 -19.15
C ALA A 161 17.37 -24.96 -19.00
N PHE A 162 16.38 -24.74 -19.87
CA PHE A 162 15.07 -25.39 -19.73
C PHE A 162 15.12 -26.92 -19.87
N ASP A 163 16.11 -27.45 -20.59
CA ASP A 163 16.37 -28.87 -20.83
C ASP A 163 17.21 -29.54 -19.74
N GLU A 164 17.78 -28.77 -18.80
CA GLU A 164 18.46 -29.33 -17.62
C GLU A 164 17.49 -30.17 -16.77
N PRO A 165 17.94 -31.26 -16.14
CA PRO A 165 17.10 -32.16 -15.36
C PRO A 165 16.61 -31.55 -14.02
N ASP A 166 15.56 -32.15 -13.45
CA ASP A 166 14.91 -31.62 -12.23
C ASP A 166 15.82 -31.58 -11.00
N ASP A 167 16.84 -32.44 -10.94
CA ASP A 167 17.87 -32.43 -9.89
C ASP A 167 18.75 -31.16 -9.90
N VAL A 168 18.82 -30.44 -11.04
CA VAL A 168 19.43 -29.11 -11.16
C VAL A 168 18.42 -28.01 -10.80
N TRP A 169 17.16 -28.18 -11.17
CA TRP A 169 16.10 -27.19 -10.92
C TRP A 169 15.64 -27.13 -9.46
N PHE A 170 15.61 -28.25 -8.73
CA PHE A 170 15.25 -28.25 -7.31
C PHE A 170 16.19 -27.38 -6.45
N PRO A 171 17.53 -27.49 -6.55
CA PRO A 171 18.45 -26.57 -5.87
C PRO A 171 18.26 -25.09 -6.26
N TYR A 172 17.95 -24.82 -7.54
CA TYR A 172 17.67 -23.46 -8.01
C TYR A 172 16.42 -22.88 -7.34
N CYS A 173 15.28 -23.57 -7.45
CA CYS A 173 14.01 -23.16 -6.86
C CYS A 173 14.11 -23.06 -5.32
N ARG A 174 14.84 -24.01 -4.69
CA ARG A 174 15.12 -23.96 -3.26
C ARG A 174 15.87 -22.68 -2.86
N ARG A 175 16.84 -22.22 -3.64
CA ARG A 175 17.56 -20.96 -3.36
C ARG A 175 16.61 -19.76 -3.37
N ASP A 176 15.65 -19.73 -4.28
CA ASP A 176 14.64 -18.66 -4.32
C ASP A 176 13.76 -18.66 -3.07
N VAL A 177 13.31 -19.84 -2.64
CA VAL A 177 12.56 -20.00 -1.38
C VAL A 177 13.38 -19.60 -0.16
N GLU A 178 14.68 -19.93 -0.11
CA GLU A 178 15.60 -19.50 0.96
C GLU A 178 15.72 -17.97 1.02
N VAL A 179 15.89 -17.31 -0.13
CA VAL A 179 15.95 -15.85 -0.24
C VAL A 179 14.64 -15.23 0.25
N LEU A 180 13.50 -15.75 -0.22
CA LEU A 180 12.18 -15.26 0.17
C LEU A 180 11.93 -15.41 1.67
N ALA A 181 12.19 -16.59 2.24
CA ALA A 181 12.01 -16.86 3.66
C ALA A 181 12.88 -15.93 4.53
N LYS A 182 14.16 -15.73 4.13
CA LYS A 182 15.08 -14.82 4.81
C LYS A 182 14.61 -13.36 4.70
N ALA A 183 14.19 -12.91 3.51
CA ALA A 183 13.70 -11.55 3.31
C ALA A 183 12.45 -11.25 4.15
N MET A 184 11.49 -12.17 4.17
CA MET A 184 10.27 -12.05 4.96
C MET A 184 10.55 -12.12 6.46
N HIS A 185 11.53 -12.93 6.89
CA HIS A 185 12.01 -12.90 8.27
C HIS A 185 12.59 -11.51 8.61
N THR A 186 13.52 -10.99 7.81
CA THR A 186 14.12 -9.65 8.03
C THR A 186 13.04 -8.56 8.08
N TYR A 187 12.02 -8.62 7.21
CA TYR A 187 10.89 -7.69 7.27
C TYR A 187 10.10 -7.79 8.57
N ARG A 188 9.80 -9.01 9.06
CA ARG A 188 9.10 -9.20 10.33
C ARG A 188 9.91 -8.63 11.50
N GLU A 189 11.21 -8.87 11.52
CA GLU A 189 12.08 -8.35 12.58
C GLU A 189 12.18 -6.83 12.50
N PHE A 190 12.29 -6.26 11.29
CA PHE A 190 12.21 -4.82 11.06
C PHE A 190 10.93 -4.20 11.66
N VAL A 191 9.76 -4.81 11.43
CA VAL A 191 8.49 -4.36 12.00
C VAL A 191 8.53 -4.38 13.54
N ARG A 192 9.13 -5.43 14.12
CA ARG A 192 9.26 -5.59 15.58
C ARG A 192 10.22 -4.58 16.19
N GLU A 193 11.42 -4.50 15.66
CA GLU A 193 12.53 -3.68 16.17
C GLU A 193 12.21 -2.18 16.10
N ASN A 194 11.42 -1.77 15.10
CA ASN A 194 10.98 -0.39 14.95
C ASN A 194 9.61 -0.11 15.61
N ASP A 195 9.06 -1.07 16.36
CA ASP A 195 7.78 -0.95 17.06
C ASP A 195 6.65 -0.42 16.15
N LEU A 196 6.46 -1.08 15.00
CA LEU A 196 5.49 -0.66 13.98
C LEU A 196 4.13 -1.37 14.13
N GLY A 197 3.86 -1.96 15.29
CA GLY A 197 2.72 -2.82 15.57
C GLY A 197 2.91 -4.24 15.01
N GLY A 198 1.83 -4.99 14.77
CA GLY A 198 1.92 -6.29 14.11
C GLY A 198 2.17 -6.18 12.59
N MET A 199 2.50 -7.29 11.93
CA MET A 199 2.70 -7.32 10.47
C MET A 199 1.38 -7.16 9.69
N ALA A 200 1.32 -6.14 8.83
CA ALA A 200 0.24 -5.92 7.87
C ALA A 200 0.39 -6.83 6.64
N LYS A 201 -0.41 -6.60 5.60
CA LYS A 201 -0.38 -7.36 4.33
C LYS A 201 0.11 -6.52 3.15
N THR A 202 0.17 -5.20 3.32
CA THR A 202 0.69 -4.27 2.31
C THR A 202 1.53 -3.19 3.00
N GLY A 203 2.47 -2.57 2.28
CA GLY A 203 3.29 -1.48 2.81
C GLY A 203 2.46 -0.29 3.29
N ALA A 204 1.43 0.13 2.54
CA ALA A 204 0.50 1.16 2.98
C ALA A 204 -0.32 0.72 4.21
N GLY A 205 -0.72 -0.56 4.28
CA GLY A 205 -1.34 -1.13 5.47
C GLY A 205 -0.42 -1.12 6.69
N GLN A 206 0.88 -1.40 6.49
CA GLN A 206 1.90 -1.34 7.54
C GLN A 206 2.11 0.10 8.00
N ALA A 207 2.20 1.06 7.07
CA ALA A 207 2.32 2.48 7.38
C ALA A 207 1.17 2.99 8.26
N PHE A 208 -0.07 2.66 7.89
CA PHE A 208 -1.26 3.06 8.67
C PHE A 208 -1.36 2.34 10.01
N ARG A 209 -0.96 1.07 10.07
CA ARG A 209 -0.90 0.34 11.33
C ARG A 209 0.15 0.94 12.26
N ALA A 210 1.35 1.22 11.76
CA ALA A 210 2.42 1.87 12.52
C ALA A 210 1.93 3.21 13.08
N PHE A 211 1.30 4.03 12.23
CA PHE A 211 0.68 5.29 12.66
C PHE A 211 -0.29 5.09 13.82
N ARG A 212 -1.30 4.24 13.66
CA ARG A 212 -2.32 3.97 14.70
C ARG A 212 -1.79 3.28 15.95
N HIS A 213 -0.63 2.64 15.86
CA HIS A 213 -0.01 1.93 16.96
C HIS A 213 0.87 2.85 17.80
N ARG A 214 1.82 3.53 17.15
CA ARG A 214 2.92 4.23 17.80
C ARG A 214 2.83 5.76 17.70
N PHE A 215 2.22 6.29 16.64
CA PHE A 215 2.35 7.72 16.29
C PHE A 215 1.06 8.53 16.43
N MET A 216 -0.11 7.88 16.49
CA MET A 216 -1.40 8.54 16.65
C MET A 216 -1.62 8.98 18.10
N ARG A 217 -1.17 10.21 18.40
CA ARG A 217 -1.26 10.83 19.73
C ARG A 217 -2.64 11.43 19.99
N GLU A 218 -3.19 12.06 18.95
CA GLU A 218 -4.50 12.72 18.95
C GLU A 218 -5.62 11.74 18.58
N ASP A 219 -6.83 12.01 19.06
CA ASP A 219 -8.04 11.34 18.60
C ASP A 219 -8.47 11.92 17.25
N ILE A 220 -8.73 11.03 16.28
CA ILE A 220 -9.17 11.40 14.94
C ILE A 220 -10.59 10.92 14.76
N GLU A 221 -11.50 11.85 14.54
CA GLU A 221 -12.90 11.56 14.26
C GLU A 221 -13.10 11.17 12.80
N ILE A 222 -13.85 10.09 12.61
CA ILE A 222 -14.37 9.63 11.34
C ILE A 222 -15.85 9.99 11.32
N HIS A 223 -16.22 11.20 10.84
CA HIS A 223 -17.61 11.66 10.78
C HIS A 223 -18.40 11.02 9.64
N ASP A 224 -19.72 11.19 9.64
CA ASP A 224 -20.68 10.62 8.67
C ASP A 224 -21.53 11.69 7.95
N ASN A 225 -21.29 12.99 8.17
CA ASN A 225 -21.96 14.06 7.44
C ASN A 225 -21.73 13.96 5.91
N GLU A 226 -22.76 13.56 5.16
CA GLU A 226 -22.68 13.29 3.72
C GLU A 226 -22.29 14.52 2.90
N SER A 227 -22.86 15.70 3.21
CA SER A 227 -22.57 16.94 2.49
C SER A 227 -21.11 17.39 2.66
N ALA A 228 -20.55 17.23 3.85
CA ALA A 228 -19.13 17.46 4.13
C ALA A 228 -18.25 16.44 3.40
N LEU A 229 -18.58 15.14 3.47
CA LEU A 229 -17.84 14.07 2.77
C LEU A 229 -17.80 14.30 1.24
N LYS A 230 -18.91 14.75 0.66
CA LYS A 230 -18.95 15.13 -0.76
C LYS A 230 -18.00 16.30 -1.04
N LEU A 231 -18.05 17.36 -0.22
CA LEU A 231 -17.19 18.53 -0.37
C LEU A 231 -15.70 18.17 -0.19
N GLU A 232 -15.35 17.30 0.75
CA GLU A 232 -13.99 16.77 0.92
C GLU A 232 -13.47 16.08 -0.34
N ARG A 233 -14.32 15.26 -0.99
CA ARG A 233 -13.96 14.57 -2.24
C ARG A 233 -13.88 15.52 -3.42
N ASP A 234 -14.77 16.50 -3.48
CA ASP A 234 -14.76 17.55 -4.51
C ASP A 234 -13.44 18.35 -4.45
N ALA A 235 -12.90 18.59 -3.24
CA ALA A 235 -11.64 19.31 -3.00
C ALA A 235 -10.36 18.43 -2.97
N TYR A 236 -10.47 17.11 -3.16
CA TYR A 236 -9.33 16.21 -3.13
C TYR A 236 -8.70 16.07 -4.51
N TYR A 237 -7.65 16.82 -4.80
CA TYR A 237 -6.94 16.79 -6.09
C TYR A 237 -5.62 15.99 -6.04
N GLY A 238 -5.13 15.61 -7.22
CA GLY A 238 -3.80 15.01 -7.39
C GLY A 238 -2.71 16.07 -7.56
N GLY A 239 -1.50 15.63 -7.88
CA GLY A 239 -0.40 16.54 -8.23
C GLY A 239 -0.65 17.26 -9.56
N ARG A 240 -0.12 18.49 -9.68
CA ARG A 240 -0.15 19.24 -10.93
C ARG A 240 0.81 18.61 -11.94
N THR A 241 0.30 18.28 -13.11
CA THR A 241 1.09 17.74 -14.22
C THR A 241 0.58 18.35 -15.52
N GLU A 242 1.14 19.51 -15.87
CA GLU A 242 0.77 20.28 -17.06
C GLU A 242 2.04 20.75 -17.78
N CYS A 243 1.96 20.88 -19.11
CA CYS A 243 3.03 21.48 -19.89
C CYS A 243 2.98 23.01 -19.72
N PHE A 244 4.02 23.58 -19.09
CA PHE A 244 4.20 25.05 -19.05
C PHE A 244 4.74 25.61 -20.38
N HIS A 245 5.28 24.74 -21.24
CA HIS A 245 5.75 25.06 -22.58
C HIS A 245 5.46 23.88 -23.52
N ILE A 246 5.02 24.17 -24.74
CA ILE A 246 4.80 23.18 -25.81
C ILE A 246 5.67 23.57 -26.99
N GLY A 247 6.60 22.70 -27.37
CA GLY A 247 7.52 22.96 -28.46
C GLY A 247 8.94 22.46 -28.16
N ARG A 248 9.86 22.77 -29.06
CA ARG A 248 11.28 22.48 -28.87
C ARG A 248 11.96 23.62 -28.13
N LEU A 249 12.63 23.29 -27.04
CA LEU A 249 13.51 24.20 -26.33
C LEU A 249 14.92 24.05 -26.93
N LEU A 250 15.22 24.82 -27.99
CA LEU A 250 16.41 24.63 -28.83
C LEU A 250 17.71 25.24 -28.25
N HIS A 251 17.59 26.17 -27.30
CA HIS A 251 18.72 26.94 -26.79
C HIS A 251 18.59 27.20 -25.28
N GLY A 252 19.65 26.97 -24.51
CA GLY A 252 19.72 27.24 -23.08
C GLY A 252 20.13 26.03 -22.24
N GLU A 253 20.50 26.30 -20.99
CA GLU A 253 20.71 25.27 -19.96
C GLU A 253 19.39 24.97 -19.25
N TYR A 254 19.10 23.69 -19.03
CA TYR A 254 17.90 23.25 -18.32
C TYR A 254 18.29 22.56 -17.02
N TYR A 255 17.61 22.94 -15.95
CA TYR A 255 17.83 22.40 -14.61
C TYR A 255 16.57 21.65 -14.16
N SER A 256 16.78 20.45 -13.59
CA SER A 256 15.71 19.64 -13.01
C SER A 256 15.85 19.59 -11.49
N PHE A 257 14.81 20.04 -10.79
CA PHE A 257 14.75 20.06 -9.33
C PHE A 257 13.62 19.15 -8.85
N ASP A 258 13.91 18.32 -7.85
CA ASP A 258 12.94 17.41 -7.23
C ASP A 258 12.91 17.63 -5.72
N VAL A 259 11.69 17.73 -5.16
CA VAL A 259 11.50 17.91 -3.72
C VAL A 259 11.69 16.57 -3.01
N ARG A 260 12.75 16.50 -2.20
CA ARG A 260 13.04 15.32 -1.37
C ARG A 260 11.85 14.94 -0.49
N SER A 261 11.21 13.82 -0.82
CA SER A 261 10.06 13.26 -0.08
C SER A 261 8.93 14.28 0.10
N MET A 262 8.51 14.94 -0.99
CA MET A 262 7.51 16.02 -1.02
C MET A 262 6.34 15.83 -0.03
N TYR A 263 5.56 14.75 -0.16
CA TYR A 263 4.40 14.52 0.71
C TYR A 263 4.78 14.40 2.18
N SER A 264 5.86 13.70 2.51
CA SER A 264 6.33 13.58 3.89
C SER A 264 6.81 14.92 4.47
N SER A 265 7.46 15.76 3.64
CA SER A 265 7.85 17.11 4.02
C SER A 265 6.62 17.97 4.37
N VAL A 266 5.58 17.91 3.52
CA VAL A 266 4.30 18.58 3.77
C VAL A 266 3.64 18.03 5.04
N MET A 267 3.58 16.70 5.20
CA MET A 267 3.06 16.02 6.40
C MET A 267 3.72 16.54 7.69
N ARG A 268 5.04 16.69 7.68
CA ARG A 268 5.82 17.18 8.83
C ARG A 268 5.59 18.67 9.10
N GLY A 269 5.44 19.50 8.08
CA GLY A 269 5.30 20.95 8.23
C GLY A 269 3.87 21.45 8.49
N GLY A 270 2.87 20.57 8.42
CA GLY A 270 1.45 20.95 8.35
C GLY A 270 0.63 20.65 9.60
N ARG A 271 -0.56 21.25 9.66
CA ARG A 271 -1.63 20.88 10.59
C ARG A 271 -2.83 20.36 9.80
N TYR A 272 -3.41 19.26 10.25
CA TYR A 272 -4.35 18.45 9.49
C TYR A 272 -5.69 18.30 10.20
N PRO A 273 -6.80 18.20 9.46
CA PRO A 273 -8.13 18.06 10.04
C PRO A 273 -8.26 16.75 10.82
N VAL A 274 -8.83 16.83 12.03
CA VAL A 274 -9.09 15.68 12.92
C VAL A 274 -10.53 15.54 13.35
N GLN A 275 -11.34 16.59 13.22
CA GLN A 275 -12.72 16.58 13.67
C GLN A 275 -13.54 17.57 12.86
N LEU A 276 -14.72 17.16 12.38
CA LEU A 276 -15.65 18.06 11.74
C LEU A 276 -16.38 18.88 12.81
N ILE A 277 -16.27 20.20 12.74
CA ILE A 277 -16.94 21.12 13.67
C ILE A 277 -18.30 21.50 13.11
N ALA A 278 -18.34 21.92 11.85
CA ALA A 278 -19.56 22.38 11.22
C ALA A 278 -19.50 22.25 9.70
N TYR A 279 -20.68 22.04 9.13
CA TYR A 279 -20.96 22.21 7.71
C TYR A 279 -22.00 23.33 7.55
N THR A 280 -21.78 24.25 6.62
CA THR A 280 -22.68 25.37 6.39
C THR A 280 -22.79 25.71 4.91
N GLU A 281 -24.01 26.01 4.48
CA GLU A 281 -24.28 26.65 3.20
C GLU A 281 -24.04 28.17 3.30
N ALA A 282 -23.69 28.78 2.17
CA ALA A 282 -23.58 30.23 1.96
C ALA A 282 -22.75 30.98 3.02
N THR A 283 -21.57 30.46 3.38
CA THR A 283 -20.71 31.09 4.41
C THR A 283 -20.22 32.47 3.98
N PRO A 284 -20.47 33.54 4.75
CA PRO A 284 -19.99 34.88 4.42
C PRO A 284 -18.46 34.94 4.32
N LEU A 285 -17.92 35.62 3.29
CA LEU A 285 -16.47 35.68 3.04
C LEU A 285 -15.67 36.22 4.23
N LYS A 286 -16.20 37.23 4.93
CA LYS A 286 -15.59 37.78 6.15
C LYS A 286 -15.47 36.73 7.25
N ARG A 287 -16.47 35.87 7.41
CA ARG A 287 -16.45 34.75 8.36
C ARG A 287 -15.46 33.68 7.91
N LEU A 288 -15.42 33.36 6.62
CA LEU A 288 -14.47 32.40 6.06
C LEU A 288 -13.01 32.83 6.32
N ALA A 289 -12.67 34.08 5.99
CA ALA A 289 -11.35 34.65 6.20
C ALA A 289 -10.93 34.74 7.69
N MET A 290 -11.90 34.88 8.60
CA MET A 290 -11.63 34.83 10.03
C MET A 290 -11.31 33.41 10.50
N LEU A 291 -12.08 32.42 10.04
CA LEU A 291 -11.99 31.05 10.49
C LEU A 291 -10.73 30.34 9.97
N THR A 292 -10.23 30.67 8.77
CA THR A 292 -9.02 30.05 8.19
C THR A 292 -7.78 30.24 9.06
N LYS A 293 -7.74 31.30 9.88
CA LYS A 293 -6.66 31.57 10.83
C LYS A 293 -6.54 30.52 11.94
N ARG A 294 -7.65 29.88 12.32
CA ARG A 294 -7.72 28.95 13.47
C ARG A 294 -8.03 27.51 13.06
N TYR A 295 -8.84 27.32 12.03
CA TYR A 295 -9.37 26.01 11.62
C TYR A 295 -8.83 25.57 10.26
N HIS A 296 -8.99 24.29 9.94
CA HIS A 296 -8.88 23.83 8.55
C HIS A 296 -10.24 24.00 7.89
N ILE A 297 -10.26 24.51 6.67
CA ILE A 297 -11.51 24.77 5.96
C ILE A 297 -11.40 24.21 4.56
N ILE A 298 -12.48 23.59 4.13
CA ILE A 298 -12.75 23.21 2.75
C ILE A 298 -13.96 24.03 2.30
N ALA A 299 -13.89 24.69 1.15
CA ALA A 299 -14.96 25.53 0.65
C ALA A 299 -15.12 25.42 -0.87
N ASP A 300 -16.37 25.39 -1.32
CA ASP A 300 -16.79 25.48 -2.70
C ASP A 300 -17.05 26.95 -3.04
N VAL A 301 -16.27 27.51 -3.95
CA VAL A 301 -16.12 28.95 -4.15
C VAL A 301 -16.13 29.33 -5.62
N ASP A 302 -16.69 30.50 -5.92
CA ASP A 302 -16.45 31.18 -7.19
C ASP A 302 -15.19 32.03 -7.03
N ILE A 303 -14.25 31.89 -7.97
CA ILE A 303 -12.98 32.60 -7.98
C ILE A 303 -12.77 33.36 -9.27
N VAL A 304 -12.11 34.51 -9.16
CA VAL A 304 -11.59 35.29 -10.30
C VAL A 304 -10.10 35.48 -10.09
N THR A 305 -9.28 34.96 -11.00
CA THR A 305 -7.81 34.94 -10.90
C THR A 305 -7.16 35.16 -12.26
N ASP A 306 -6.02 35.83 -12.28
CA ASP A 306 -5.09 35.92 -13.41
C ASP A 306 -3.92 34.92 -13.29
N GLU A 307 -3.86 34.19 -12.17
CA GLU A 307 -2.83 33.20 -11.88
C GLU A 307 -3.35 31.75 -12.01
N PRO A 308 -2.66 30.85 -12.72
CA PRO A 308 -3.04 29.45 -12.88
C PRO A 308 -2.60 28.62 -11.67
N VAL A 309 -3.15 28.92 -10.49
CA VAL A 309 -2.73 28.34 -9.20
C VAL A 309 -3.83 27.60 -8.45
N TYR A 310 -5.10 27.77 -8.86
CA TYR A 310 -6.23 27.08 -8.23
C TYR A 310 -6.69 25.90 -9.07
N PRO A 311 -6.78 24.69 -8.49
CA PRO A 311 -7.19 23.50 -9.21
C PRO A 311 -8.68 23.54 -9.57
N MET A 312 -9.04 22.92 -10.68
CA MET A 312 -10.41 22.59 -11.06
C MET A 312 -10.42 21.22 -11.76
N ARG A 313 -11.52 20.48 -11.62
CA ARG A 313 -11.80 19.34 -12.51
C ARG A 313 -12.63 19.79 -13.69
N TYR A 314 -12.05 19.73 -14.89
CA TYR A 314 -12.76 19.99 -16.15
C TYR A 314 -12.67 18.75 -17.04
N ASN A 315 -13.81 18.25 -17.54
CA ASN A 315 -13.88 17.02 -18.35
C ASN A 315 -13.11 15.83 -17.73
N LYS A 316 -13.30 15.61 -16.43
CA LYS A 316 -12.62 14.57 -15.62
C LYS A 316 -11.09 14.71 -15.52
N ARG A 317 -10.50 15.81 -16.00
CA ARG A 317 -9.07 16.13 -15.89
C ARG A 317 -8.84 17.24 -14.88
N LEU A 318 -7.69 17.19 -14.22
CA LEU A 318 -7.22 18.29 -13.36
C LEU A 318 -6.61 19.38 -14.25
N CYS A 319 -7.07 20.62 -14.08
CA CYS A 319 -6.50 21.79 -14.73
C CYS A 319 -6.36 22.96 -13.75
N PHE A 320 -5.55 23.95 -14.11
CA PHE A 320 -5.34 25.17 -13.33
C PHE A 320 -5.65 26.42 -14.18
N PRO A 321 -6.94 26.73 -14.40
CA PRO A 321 -7.33 27.81 -15.32
C PRO A 321 -7.13 29.20 -14.71
N VAL A 322 -7.19 30.21 -15.59
CA VAL A 322 -7.32 31.63 -15.26
C VAL A 322 -8.71 32.14 -15.66
N GLY A 323 -9.10 33.31 -15.19
CA GLY A 323 -10.42 33.90 -15.40
C GLY A 323 -11.37 33.61 -14.24
N GLU A 324 -12.66 33.49 -14.55
CA GLU A 324 -13.74 33.22 -13.60
C GLU A 324 -14.18 31.75 -13.67
N PHE A 325 -14.17 31.07 -12.52
CA PHE A 325 -14.65 29.68 -12.43
C PHE A 325 -15.02 29.29 -11.00
N ARG A 326 -15.81 28.22 -10.87
CA ARG A 326 -16.18 27.60 -9.60
C ARG A 326 -15.29 26.40 -9.30
N THR A 327 -14.78 26.31 -8.08
CA THR A 327 -13.98 25.18 -7.64
C THR A 327 -14.07 24.96 -6.12
N SER A 328 -13.71 23.77 -5.65
CA SER A 328 -13.56 23.49 -4.22
C SER A 328 -12.10 23.61 -3.81
N LEU A 329 -11.79 24.48 -2.85
CA LEU A 329 -10.44 24.74 -2.34
C LEU A 329 -10.33 24.34 -0.87
N GLN A 330 -9.12 24.01 -0.43
CA GLN A 330 -8.86 23.68 0.97
C GLN A 330 -7.59 24.33 1.53
N GLY A 331 -7.55 24.51 2.85
CA GLY A 331 -6.33 24.86 3.58
C GLY A 331 -5.56 26.03 2.98
N VAL A 332 -4.35 25.75 2.48
CA VAL A 332 -3.43 26.75 1.91
C VAL A 332 -3.96 27.39 0.63
N GLU A 333 -4.65 26.63 -0.23
CA GLU A 333 -5.21 27.14 -1.50
C GLU A 333 -6.31 28.16 -1.21
N LEU A 334 -7.22 27.82 -0.30
CA LEU A 334 -8.31 28.70 0.12
C LEU A 334 -7.77 29.95 0.85
N GLN A 335 -6.75 29.79 1.69
CA GLN A 335 -6.09 30.90 2.37
C GLN A 335 -5.44 31.86 1.36
N HIS A 336 -4.73 31.33 0.37
CA HIS A 336 -4.14 32.12 -0.71
C HIS A 336 -5.21 32.88 -1.50
N ALA A 337 -6.31 32.22 -1.88
CA ALA A 337 -7.42 32.83 -2.61
C ALA A 337 -8.09 33.96 -1.84
N LEU A 338 -8.32 33.79 -0.53
CA LEU A 338 -8.93 34.81 0.32
C LEU A 338 -7.99 36.01 0.55
N THR A 339 -6.70 35.74 0.77
CA THR A 339 -5.68 36.79 1.00
C THR A 339 -5.55 37.70 -0.22
N ASN A 340 -5.56 37.10 -1.41
CA ASN A 340 -5.48 37.82 -2.69
C ASN A 340 -6.84 38.27 -3.24
N ARG A 341 -7.92 38.23 -2.44
CA ARG A 341 -9.29 38.66 -2.82
C ARG A 341 -9.81 38.01 -4.11
N ARG A 342 -9.38 36.77 -4.38
CA ARG A 342 -9.77 35.99 -5.56
C ARG A 342 -11.16 35.36 -5.39
N VAL A 343 -11.52 34.99 -4.16
CA VAL A 343 -12.85 34.43 -3.83
C VAL A 343 -13.93 35.52 -3.94
N LYS A 344 -14.95 35.29 -4.78
CA LYS A 344 -16.09 36.20 -4.97
C LYS A 344 -17.35 35.72 -4.26
N ARG A 345 -17.51 34.41 -4.13
CA ARG A 345 -18.64 33.78 -3.43
C ARG A 345 -18.22 32.47 -2.81
N CYS A 346 -18.81 32.12 -1.67
CA CYS A 346 -18.70 30.80 -1.06
C CYS A 346 -20.09 30.17 -1.05
N HIS A 347 -20.22 29.01 -1.67
CA HIS A 347 -21.48 28.27 -1.78
C HIS A 347 -21.69 27.37 -0.57
N ARG A 348 -20.65 26.66 -0.15
CA ARG A 348 -20.68 25.75 1.01
C ARG A 348 -19.29 25.62 1.60
N SER A 349 -19.22 25.37 2.91
CA SER A 349 -17.95 25.14 3.60
C SER A 349 -18.07 24.11 4.71
N ALA A 350 -16.98 23.37 4.91
CA ALA A 350 -16.79 22.49 6.05
C ALA A 350 -15.59 22.97 6.88
N ILE A 351 -15.77 23.04 8.19
CA ILE A 351 -14.80 23.57 9.15
C ILE A 351 -14.34 22.45 10.06
N TYR A 352 -13.02 22.31 10.21
CA TYR A 352 -12.41 21.23 10.97
C TYR A 352 -11.44 21.75 12.03
N PHE A 353 -11.42 21.09 13.18
CA PHE A 353 -10.30 21.23 14.11
C PHE A 353 -9.04 20.63 13.48
N LYS A 354 -7.89 21.28 13.66
CA LYS A 354 -6.62 20.85 13.04
C LYS A 354 -5.46 20.79 14.02
N VAL A 355 -4.62 19.77 13.89
CA VAL A 355 -3.47 19.51 14.76
C VAL A 355 -2.28 19.01 13.96
N ASP A 356 -1.09 19.05 14.56
CA ASP A 356 0.04 18.32 14.00
C ASP A 356 -0.16 16.82 14.26
N LEU A 357 -0.39 16.06 13.19
CA LEU A 357 -0.62 14.61 13.26
C LEU A 357 0.64 13.80 12.96
N PHE A 358 1.52 14.32 12.10
CA PHE A 358 2.45 13.46 11.35
C PHE A 358 3.91 13.72 11.66
N THR A 359 4.28 14.81 12.34
CA THR A 359 5.68 15.10 12.68
C THR A 359 6.39 13.91 13.34
N PRO A 360 5.84 13.27 14.39
CA PRO A 360 6.53 12.13 15.03
C PRO A 360 6.71 10.94 14.09
N TYR A 361 5.75 10.70 13.19
CA TYR A 361 5.81 9.62 12.21
C TYR A 361 6.90 9.87 11.16
N VAL A 362 6.91 11.08 10.60
CA VAL A 362 7.86 11.47 9.55
C VAL A 362 9.28 11.54 10.10
N ASP A 363 9.49 12.15 11.27
CA ASP A 363 10.83 12.31 11.84
C ASP A 363 11.51 10.96 12.09
N VAL A 364 10.79 10.00 12.69
CA VAL A 364 11.34 8.68 12.99
C VAL A 364 11.65 7.90 11.71
N LEU A 365 10.72 7.81 10.76
CA LEU A 365 10.95 7.04 9.54
C LEU A 365 11.93 7.71 8.59
N TYR A 366 11.98 9.05 8.56
CA TYR A 366 12.96 9.76 7.75
C TYR A 366 14.36 9.57 8.31
N ALA A 367 14.56 9.64 9.63
CA ALA A 367 15.84 9.32 10.27
C ALA A 367 16.29 7.88 9.94
N LEU A 368 15.37 6.92 10.01
CA LEU A 368 15.62 5.52 9.64
C LEU A 368 16.05 5.39 8.16
N ARG A 369 15.39 6.11 7.26
CA ARG A 369 15.75 6.18 5.83
C ARG A 369 17.17 6.74 5.63
N ILE A 370 17.54 7.80 6.35
CA ILE A 370 18.90 8.36 6.29
C ILE A 370 19.93 7.33 6.78
N GLY A 371 19.61 6.56 7.82
CA GLY A 371 20.45 5.45 8.30
C GLY A 371 20.73 4.43 7.19
N TYR A 372 19.70 3.97 6.49
CA TYR A 372 19.88 3.02 5.37
C TYR A 372 20.62 3.61 4.17
N ILE A 373 20.48 4.91 3.89
CA ILE A 373 21.29 5.59 2.88
C ILE A 373 22.77 5.54 3.24
N LYS A 374 23.13 5.89 4.48
CA LYS A 374 24.52 5.85 4.95
C LYS A 374 25.11 4.44 4.93
N ALA A 375 24.27 3.43 5.17
CA ALA A 375 24.66 2.02 5.14
C ALA A 375 24.69 1.40 3.74
N GLY A 376 24.34 2.15 2.67
CA GLY A 376 24.24 1.60 1.32
C GLY A 376 23.14 0.54 1.14
N ASN A 377 22.13 0.51 2.04
CA ASN A 377 21.06 -0.48 2.00
C ASN A 377 19.89 0.02 1.13
N GLU A 378 20.04 -0.18 -0.18
CA GLU A 378 19.08 0.26 -1.20
C GLU A 378 17.66 -0.32 -1.01
N PRO A 379 17.47 -1.63 -0.75
CA PRO A 379 16.12 -2.19 -0.55
C PRO A 379 15.39 -1.58 0.65
N PHE A 380 16.05 -1.44 1.81
CA PHE A 380 15.40 -0.88 2.99
C PHE A 380 15.23 0.64 2.89
N LYS A 381 16.13 1.35 2.20
CA LYS A 381 15.92 2.75 1.81
C LYS A 381 14.62 2.91 1.03
N TYR A 382 14.39 2.04 0.04
CA TYR A 382 13.18 2.07 -0.77
C TYR A 382 11.93 1.68 0.04
N MET A 383 12.00 0.62 0.83
CA MET A 383 10.91 0.19 1.71
C MET A 383 10.48 1.29 2.69
N VAL A 384 11.42 1.95 3.37
CA VAL A 384 11.09 3.04 4.30
C VAL A 384 10.50 4.25 3.58
N ARG A 385 10.98 4.57 2.36
CA ARG A 385 10.34 5.58 1.49
C ARG A 385 8.86 5.24 1.22
N LEU A 386 8.56 3.96 0.99
CA LEU A 386 7.18 3.53 0.76
C LEU A 386 6.32 3.57 2.02
N LEU A 387 6.87 3.31 3.20
CA LEU A 387 6.15 3.53 4.46
C LEU A 387 5.79 5.01 4.61
N LEU A 388 6.77 5.90 4.46
CA LEU A 388 6.60 7.36 4.50
C LEU A 388 5.49 7.86 3.57
N ASN A 389 5.48 7.39 2.31
CA ASN A 389 4.48 7.79 1.32
C ASN A 389 3.15 7.03 1.46
N GLY A 390 3.17 5.81 1.96
CA GLY A 390 2.00 4.94 2.05
C GLY A 390 0.96 5.44 3.07
N LEU A 391 1.38 6.24 4.06
CA LEU A 391 0.48 6.75 5.09
C LEU A 391 -0.56 7.73 4.55
N TYR A 392 -0.16 8.77 3.80
CA TYR A 392 -1.11 9.79 3.34
C TYR A 392 -2.18 9.16 2.42
N GLY A 393 -1.78 8.21 1.55
CA GLY A 393 -2.69 7.52 0.64
C GLY A 393 -3.79 6.75 1.38
N LYS A 394 -3.55 6.30 2.62
CA LYS A 394 -4.54 5.63 3.45
C LYS A 394 -5.63 6.57 3.98
N PHE A 395 -5.32 7.84 4.19
CA PHE A 395 -6.35 8.85 4.52
C PHE A 395 -7.19 9.25 3.31
N GLY A 396 -6.62 9.17 2.09
CA GLY A 396 -7.34 9.44 0.83
C GLY A 396 -8.09 8.24 0.23
N GLN A 397 -7.99 7.04 0.83
CA GLN A 397 -8.49 5.79 0.25
C GLN A 397 -10.01 5.83 -0.03
N ARG A 398 -10.45 5.24 -1.15
CA ARG A 398 -11.87 4.99 -1.45
C ARG A 398 -12.30 3.62 -0.91
N GLY A 399 -13.56 3.52 -0.49
CA GLY A 399 -14.19 2.23 -0.22
C GLY A 399 -14.45 1.48 -1.53
N PHE A 400 -14.53 0.15 -1.43
CA PHE A 400 -14.98 -0.73 -2.51
C PHE A 400 -16.18 -1.51 -1.98
N GLU A 401 -17.19 -1.68 -2.83
CA GLU A 401 -18.29 -2.60 -2.62
C GLU A 401 -18.12 -3.71 -3.66
N TYR A 402 -18.05 -4.95 -3.19
CA TYR A 402 -18.03 -6.13 -4.04
C TYR A 402 -19.46 -6.67 -4.08
N GLU A 403 -19.95 -6.91 -5.29
CA GLU A 403 -21.25 -7.53 -5.54
C GLU A 403 -21.02 -8.93 -6.11
N GLU A 404 -21.72 -9.92 -5.54
CA GLU A 404 -21.71 -11.29 -6.04
C GLU A 404 -22.63 -11.37 -7.26
N ILE A 405 -22.08 -11.76 -8.41
CA ILE A 405 -22.79 -11.78 -9.70
C ILE A 405 -23.24 -13.18 -10.14
N GLY A 406 -23.01 -14.21 -9.31
CA GLY A 406 -23.43 -15.60 -9.55
C GLY A 406 -22.33 -16.63 -9.30
N GLU A 407 -22.71 -17.90 -9.45
CA GLU A 407 -21.79 -19.05 -9.45
C GLU A 407 -21.36 -19.36 -10.89
N CYS A 408 -20.12 -19.78 -11.08
CA CYS A 408 -19.60 -20.23 -12.38
C CYS A 408 -19.32 -21.73 -12.30
N ASP A 409 -19.79 -22.48 -13.30
CA ASP A 409 -19.55 -23.92 -13.48
C ASP A 409 -18.09 -24.24 -13.81
#